data_AF-A0A484P829-F1
#
_entry.id   AF-A0A484P829-F1
#
_cell.length_a   1.000
_cell.length_b   1.000
_cell.length_c   1.000
_cell.angle_alpha   90.00
_cell.angle_beta   90.00
_cell.angle_gamma   90.00
#
_symmetry.space_group_name_H-M   'P 1'
#
loop_
_entity.id
_entity.type
_entity.pdbx_description
1 polymer ?
#
loop_
_entity_poly.entity_id
_entity_poly.type
_entity_poly.pdbx_seq_one_letter_code
_entity_poly.pdbx_strand_id
1 'polypeptide(L)'
;MAGVRLANGGYALFLRYREPPNDFLLIAMLKLKPGAGIDEDSLGLLPTLNIDLDLLNEAARINITRLQLNEQPYLTFIKGARKAAEVTEYFRNALACQNYTNAAEQTKQLILAADDFVRQREDLETEEQRQHERLETRRRLFECLQQNRDEITLATAAAAIYPAEPNDFVTFSQAVIKGERKYKFDGRFKPDRKTAQNLRRISGSMGSVRVSFDVEDVRSGTVEYDAQRNAIIIKQPSNKLKQDILEHVDTPAD
;
A
#
# COMPACT_ATOMS: atom_id res chain seq x y z
N MET A 1 -18.54 7.84 -26.01
CA MET A 1 -19.31 7.88 -24.75
C MET A 1 -19.38 6.45 -24.22
N ALA A 2 -18.45 6.07 -23.34
CA ALA A 2 -18.43 4.72 -22.75
C ALA A 2 -19.68 4.54 -21.88
N GLY A 3 -20.38 3.41 -22.04
CA GLY A 3 -21.65 3.14 -21.38
C GLY A 3 -21.51 3.21 -19.85
N VAL A 4 -22.17 4.21 -19.25
CA VAL A 4 -22.36 4.26 -17.80
C VAL A 4 -23.21 3.05 -17.44
N ARG A 5 -22.60 2.06 -16.77
CA ARG A 5 -23.35 0.92 -16.22
C ARG A 5 -24.22 1.43 -15.08
N LEU A 6 -25.53 1.32 -15.24
CA LEU A 6 -26.51 1.61 -14.19
C LEU A 6 -26.34 0.59 -13.04
N ALA A 7 -26.68 1.00 -11.82
CA ALA A 7 -26.63 0.10 -10.66
C ALA A 7 -27.53 -1.13 -10.88
N ASN A 8 -27.04 -2.32 -10.53
CA ASN A 8 -27.73 -3.60 -10.76
C ASN A 8 -28.95 -3.84 -9.81
N GLY A 9 -29.58 -2.78 -9.29
CA GLY A 9 -30.66 -2.86 -8.31
C GLY A 9 -30.21 -3.21 -6.89
N GLY A 10 -31.13 -3.10 -5.93
CA GLY A 10 -30.91 -3.35 -4.49
C GLY A 10 -31.52 -2.28 -3.59
N TYR A 11 -31.37 -2.44 -2.28
CA TYR A 11 -31.82 -1.48 -1.26
C TYR A 11 -30.62 -0.76 -0.66
N ALA A 12 -30.66 0.58 -0.63
CA ALA A 12 -29.65 1.36 0.06
C ALA A 12 -29.98 1.41 1.56
N LEU A 13 -29.11 0.83 2.38
CA LEU A 13 -29.16 0.92 3.83
C LEU A 13 -28.30 2.10 4.29
N PHE A 14 -28.91 3.00 5.06
CA PHE A 14 -28.21 4.04 5.81
C PHE A 14 -28.36 3.75 7.30
N LEU A 15 -27.24 3.50 7.97
CA LEU A 15 -27.21 3.19 9.39
C LEU A 15 -26.24 4.15 10.08
N ARG A 16 -26.77 5.04 10.92
CA ARG A 16 -25.95 5.82 11.85
C ARG A 16 -25.83 5.07 13.16
N TYR A 17 -24.61 4.92 13.66
CA TYR A 17 -24.36 4.22 14.91
C TYR A 17 -23.16 4.84 15.62
N ARG A 18 -23.07 4.60 16.94
CA ARG A 18 -21.99 5.14 17.77
C ARG A 18 -21.11 4.00 18.26
N GLU A 19 -19.82 4.12 18.03
CA GLU A 19 -18.77 3.31 18.65
C GLU A 19 -17.90 4.32 19.44
N PRO A 20 -18.23 4.61 20.71
CA PRO A 20 -17.59 5.67 21.47
C PRO A 20 -16.06 5.57 21.43
N PRO A 21 -15.34 6.68 21.21
CA PRO A 21 -15.84 8.07 21.20
C PRO A 21 -16.41 8.54 19.84
N ASN A 22 -16.45 7.69 18.81
CA ASN A 22 -16.75 8.07 17.44
C ASN A 22 -18.21 7.83 17.04
N ASP A 23 -18.71 8.69 16.17
CA ASP A 23 -20.00 8.56 15.50
C ASP A 23 -19.77 8.18 14.03
N PHE A 24 -20.56 7.22 13.54
CA PHE A 24 -20.38 6.62 12.22
C PHE A 24 -21.67 6.62 11.42
N LEU A 25 -21.54 6.78 10.10
CA LEU A 25 -22.57 6.48 9.12
C LEU A 25 -22.08 5.33 8.22
N LEU A 26 -22.79 4.21 8.25
CA LEU A 26 -22.64 3.13 7.30
C LEU A 26 -23.64 3.33 6.16
N ILE A 27 -23.14 3.27 4.94
CA ILE A 27 -23.93 3.23 3.71
C ILE A 27 -23.62 1.89 3.05
N ALA A 28 -24.63 1.06 2.81
CA ALA A 28 -24.46 -0.25 2.18
C ALA A 28 -25.54 -0.50 1.14
N MET A 29 -25.18 -1.14 0.03
CA MET A 29 -26.14 -1.67 -0.93
C MET A 29 -26.45 -3.12 -0.57
N LEU A 30 -27.70 -3.37 -0.19
CA LEU A 30 -28.23 -4.69 0.10
C LEU A 30 -28.81 -5.27 -1.17
N LYS A 31 -28.23 -6.37 -1.64
CA LYS A 31 -28.75 -7.15 -2.77
C LYS A 31 -29.45 -8.38 -2.25
N LEU A 32 -30.54 -8.74 -2.92
CA LEU A 32 -31.28 -9.96 -2.64
C LEU A 32 -30.88 -11.05 -3.62
N LYS A 33 -30.71 -12.27 -3.13
CA LYS A 33 -30.59 -13.48 -3.93
C LYS A 33 -31.78 -14.41 -3.66
N PRO A 34 -32.30 -15.09 -4.68
CA PRO A 34 -33.24 -16.18 -4.47
C PRO A 34 -32.61 -17.24 -3.55
N GLY A 35 -33.42 -17.80 -2.67
CA GLY A 35 -33.07 -18.92 -1.81
C GLY A 35 -34.23 -19.89 -1.68
N ALA A 36 -34.00 -20.94 -0.91
CA ALA A 36 -35.03 -21.86 -0.48
C ALA A 36 -35.05 -21.90 1.05
N GLY A 37 -36.23 -21.65 1.63
CA GLY A 37 -36.51 -21.91 3.04
C GLY A 37 -37.25 -23.25 3.19
N ILE A 38 -37.32 -23.75 4.42
CA ILE A 38 -38.13 -24.91 4.77
C ILE A 38 -39.31 -24.38 5.60
N ASP A 39 -40.52 -24.72 5.19
CA ASP A 39 -41.74 -24.44 5.94
C ASP A 39 -41.79 -25.31 7.21
N GLU A 40 -42.02 -24.70 8.38
CA GLU A 40 -41.95 -25.41 9.67
C GLU A 40 -43.05 -26.48 9.82
N ASP A 41 -44.22 -26.24 9.23
CA ASP A 41 -45.39 -27.13 9.37
C ASP A 41 -45.42 -28.24 8.32
N SER A 42 -45.19 -27.89 7.05
CA SER A 42 -45.29 -28.84 5.93
C SER A 42 -43.96 -29.49 5.54
N LEU A 43 -42.82 -28.99 6.07
CA LEU A 43 -41.46 -29.34 5.66
C LEU A 43 -41.20 -29.16 4.15
N GLY A 44 -42.05 -28.38 3.47
CA GLY A 44 -41.93 -28.06 2.06
C GLY A 44 -40.87 -27.01 1.78
N LEU A 45 -40.33 -27.01 0.56
CA LEU A 45 -39.42 -25.95 0.10
C LEU A 45 -40.24 -24.72 -0.31
N LEU A 46 -39.92 -23.58 0.30
CA LEU A 46 -40.50 -22.28 -0.04
C LEU A 46 -39.46 -21.40 -0.72
N PRO A 47 -39.79 -20.73 -1.84
CA PRO A 47 -38.91 -19.72 -2.40
C PRO A 47 -38.76 -18.56 -1.41
N THR A 48 -37.52 -18.21 -1.08
CA THR A 48 -37.19 -17.09 -0.19
C THR A 48 -36.31 -16.07 -0.90
N LEU A 49 -36.29 -14.85 -0.38
CA LEU A 49 -35.37 -13.80 -0.79
C LEU A 49 -34.41 -13.53 0.36
N ASN A 50 -33.13 -13.85 0.16
CA ASN A 50 -32.09 -13.70 1.18
C ASN A 50 -31.18 -12.54 0.83
N ILE A 51 -30.66 -11.84 1.84
CA ILE A 51 -29.60 -10.85 1.63
C ILE A 51 -28.34 -11.57 1.16
N ASP A 52 -27.80 -11.14 0.03
CA ASP A 52 -26.57 -11.69 -0.50
C ASP A 52 -25.36 -11.10 0.22
N LEU A 53 -24.97 -11.75 1.31
CA LEU A 53 -23.81 -11.36 2.11
C LEU A 53 -22.48 -11.40 1.32
N ASP A 54 -22.42 -12.17 0.22
CA ASP A 54 -21.25 -12.22 -0.66
C ASP A 54 -21.08 -10.92 -1.47
N LEU A 55 -22.17 -10.15 -1.65
CA LEU A 55 -22.21 -8.86 -2.34
C LEU A 55 -22.33 -7.67 -1.38
N LEU A 56 -22.14 -7.88 -0.07
CA LEU A 56 -22.13 -6.80 0.94
C LEU A 56 -20.87 -5.92 0.86
N ASN A 57 -20.03 -6.11 -0.15
CA ASN A 57 -18.83 -5.34 -0.40
C ASN A 57 -19.09 -3.97 -1.06
N GLU A 58 -20.34 -3.67 -1.41
CA GLU A 58 -20.83 -2.35 -1.79
C GLU A 58 -21.21 -1.53 -0.56
N ALA A 59 -20.24 -1.33 0.33
CA ALA A 59 -20.47 -0.60 1.57
C ALA A 59 -19.32 0.35 1.90
N ALA A 60 -19.68 1.51 2.46
CA ALA A 60 -18.77 2.52 2.93
C ALA A 60 -19.16 2.95 4.33
N ARG A 61 -18.15 3.16 5.16
CA ARG A 61 -18.27 3.70 6.50
C ARG A 61 -17.65 5.08 6.54
N ILE A 62 -18.41 6.06 6.99
CA ILE A 62 -18.01 7.43 7.23
C ILE A 62 -17.88 7.62 8.75
N ASN A 63 -16.69 7.93 9.23
CA ASN A 63 -16.48 8.43 10.59
C ASN A 63 -16.86 9.91 10.61
N ILE A 64 -18.05 10.22 11.14
CA ILE A 64 -18.61 11.58 11.20
C ILE A 64 -17.75 12.45 12.11
N THR A 65 -17.28 11.90 13.24
CA THR A 65 -16.43 12.64 14.19
C THR A 65 -15.15 13.12 13.50
N ARG A 66 -14.46 12.24 12.77
CA ARG A 66 -13.26 12.61 12.01
C ARG A 66 -13.57 13.57 10.87
N LEU A 67 -14.68 13.37 10.15
CA LEU A 67 -15.11 14.29 9.10
C LEU A 67 -15.31 15.72 9.65
N GLN A 68 -15.94 15.87 10.81
CA GLN A 68 -16.15 17.16 11.47
C GLN A 68 -14.84 17.81 11.91
N LEU A 69 -13.85 17.02 12.29
CA LEU A 69 -12.50 17.46 12.64
C LEU A 69 -11.59 17.65 11.42
N ASN A 70 -12.09 17.38 10.21
CA ASN A 70 -11.33 17.36 8.97
C ASN A 70 -10.12 16.40 9.01
N GLU A 71 -10.27 15.27 9.70
CA GLU A 71 -9.24 14.24 9.86
C GLU A 71 -9.44 13.09 8.88
N GLN A 72 -8.38 12.75 8.14
CA GLN A 72 -8.35 11.59 7.24
C GLN A 72 -7.77 10.34 7.93
N PRO A 73 -8.16 9.11 7.51
CA PRO A 73 -9.28 8.83 6.62
C PRO A 73 -10.60 8.84 7.40
N TYR A 74 -11.57 9.67 6.96
CA TYR A 74 -12.93 9.61 7.49
C TYR A 74 -13.84 8.68 6.68
N LEU A 75 -13.54 8.42 5.40
CA LEU A 75 -14.31 7.54 4.52
C LEU A 75 -13.53 6.26 4.26
N THR A 76 -14.12 5.11 4.57
CA THR A 76 -13.50 3.78 4.36
C THR A 76 -14.47 2.86 3.65
N PHE A 77 -14.01 2.13 2.64
CA PHE A 77 -14.80 1.10 1.95
C PHE A 77 -14.60 -0.27 2.58
N ILE A 78 -15.68 -1.00 2.78
CA ILE A 78 -15.64 -2.38 3.30
C ILE A 78 -15.17 -3.30 2.18
N LYS A 79 -14.08 -4.03 2.43
CA LYS A 79 -13.56 -5.01 1.46
C LYS A 79 -14.39 -6.29 1.54
N GLY A 80 -14.90 -6.75 0.40
CA GLY A 80 -15.48 -8.08 0.26
C GLY A 80 -14.45 -9.20 0.28
N ALA A 81 -14.91 -10.43 0.52
CA ALA A 81 -14.08 -11.64 0.49
C ALA A 81 -13.51 -11.96 -0.90
N ARG A 82 -14.10 -11.43 -1.98
CA ARG A 82 -13.61 -11.61 -3.36
C ARG A 82 -13.10 -10.29 -3.94
N LYS A 83 -12.05 -10.38 -4.78
CA LYS A 83 -11.53 -9.30 -5.63
C LYS A 83 -12.56 -8.90 -6.73
N ALA A 84 -13.72 -8.40 -6.36
CA ALA A 84 -14.65 -7.78 -7.29
C ALA A 84 -14.31 -6.29 -7.41
N ALA A 85 -13.15 -5.98 -7.99
CA ALA A 85 -12.65 -4.61 -8.13
C ALA A 85 -13.64 -3.69 -8.86
N GLU A 86 -14.40 -4.26 -9.80
CA GLU A 86 -15.38 -3.54 -10.64
C GLU A 86 -16.61 -3.08 -9.85
N VAL A 87 -17.08 -3.90 -8.91
CA VAL A 87 -18.28 -3.61 -8.09
C VAL A 87 -18.03 -2.44 -7.13
N THR A 88 -16.79 -2.26 -6.67
CA THR A 88 -16.41 -1.15 -5.79
C THR A 88 -16.29 0.19 -6.52
N GLU A 89 -16.13 0.22 -7.85
CA GLU A 89 -15.89 1.48 -8.59
C GLU A 89 -17.15 2.33 -8.74
N TYR A 90 -18.27 1.76 -9.19
CA TYR A 90 -19.51 2.54 -9.34
C TYR A 90 -19.98 3.11 -7.99
N PHE A 91 -19.84 2.34 -6.91
CA PHE A 91 -20.24 2.75 -5.57
C PHE A 91 -19.31 3.85 -5.02
N ARG A 92 -18.01 3.78 -5.30
CA ARG A 92 -17.06 4.88 -5.04
C ARG A 92 -17.47 6.16 -5.77
N ASN A 93 -17.84 6.03 -7.05
CA ASN A 93 -18.29 7.16 -7.87
C ASN A 93 -19.59 7.77 -7.35
N ALA A 94 -20.54 6.94 -6.90
CA ALA A 94 -21.81 7.39 -6.31
C ALA A 94 -21.61 8.21 -5.02
N LEU A 95 -20.57 7.90 -4.24
CA LEU A 95 -20.17 8.66 -3.05
C LEU A 95 -19.22 9.82 -3.37
N ALA A 96 -19.01 10.13 -4.65
CA ALA A 96 -18.04 11.12 -5.13
C ALA A 96 -16.61 10.93 -4.56
N CYS A 97 -16.23 9.68 -4.24
CA CYS A 97 -14.91 9.35 -3.73
C CYS A 97 -13.92 9.23 -4.89
N GLN A 98 -13.37 10.37 -5.31
CA GLN A 98 -12.44 10.45 -6.44
C GLN A 98 -11.00 10.05 -6.08
N ASN A 99 -10.60 10.25 -4.82
CA ASN A 99 -9.21 10.08 -4.36
C ASN A 99 -9.02 8.81 -3.50
N TYR A 100 -9.54 7.67 -3.95
CA TYR A 100 -9.33 6.40 -3.23
C TYR A 100 -7.92 5.86 -3.49
N THR A 101 -7.08 5.83 -2.45
CA THR A 101 -5.81 5.10 -2.44
C THR A 101 -5.86 4.01 -1.39
N ASN A 102 -5.59 2.77 -1.81
CA ASN A 102 -5.56 1.65 -0.87
C ASN A 102 -4.26 1.71 -0.02
N ALA A 103 -4.27 1.02 1.12
CA ALA A 103 -3.13 0.98 2.04
C ALA A 103 -1.78 0.61 1.38
N ALA A 104 -1.80 -0.32 0.41
CA ALA A 104 -0.59 -0.73 -0.30
C ALA A 104 -0.05 0.41 -1.16
N GLU A 105 -0.92 1.09 -1.91
CA GLU A 105 -0.54 2.23 -2.72
C GLU A 105 -0.05 3.39 -1.87
N GLN A 106 -0.73 3.73 -0.77
CA GLN A 106 -0.26 4.77 0.15
C GLN A 106 1.12 4.46 0.73
N THR A 107 1.36 3.20 1.12
CA THR A 107 2.66 2.76 1.64
C THR A 107 3.75 2.84 0.55
N LYS A 108 3.44 2.43 -0.69
CA LYS A 108 4.37 2.56 -1.83
C LYS A 108 4.71 4.01 -2.13
N GLN A 109 3.71 4.89 -2.17
CA GLN A 109 3.89 6.31 -2.45
C GLN A 109 4.73 6.99 -1.35
N LEU A 110 4.56 6.60 -0.08
CA LEU A 110 5.41 7.09 1.01
C LEU A 110 6.87 6.65 0.84
N ILE A 111 7.11 5.36 0.51
CA ILE A 111 8.46 4.83 0.26
C ILE A 111 9.12 5.55 -0.92
N LEU A 112 8.37 5.74 -2.02
CA LEU A 112 8.85 6.47 -3.19
C LEU A 112 9.21 7.92 -2.84
N ALA A 113 8.38 8.60 -2.04
CA ALA A 113 8.66 9.95 -1.60
C ALA A 113 9.93 10.02 -0.74
N ALA A 114 10.14 9.06 0.16
CA ALA A 114 11.36 8.99 0.98
C ALA A 114 12.61 8.82 0.10
N ASP A 115 12.54 7.95 -0.90
CA ASP A 115 13.66 7.72 -1.84
C ASP A 115 13.97 8.95 -2.69
N ASP A 116 12.94 9.57 -3.25
CA ASP A 116 13.09 10.78 -4.06
C ASP A 116 13.56 11.97 -3.23
N PHE A 117 13.19 12.04 -1.95
CA PHE A 117 13.66 13.08 -1.02
C PHE A 117 15.16 12.95 -0.81
N VAL A 118 15.65 11.76 -0.43
CA VAL A 118 17.10 11.53 -0.25
C VAL A 118 17.87 11.80 -1.54
N ARG A 119 17.31 11.42 -2.70
CA ARG A 119 17.97 11.68 -4.00
C ARG A 119 18.13 13.18 -4.29
N GLN A 120 17.20 14.01 -3.85
CA GLN A 120 17.18 15.45 -4.13
C GLN A 120 17.86 16.30 -3.05
N ARG A 121 18.39 15.68 -2.00
CA ARG A 121 19.14 16.38 -0.96
C ARG A 121 20.48 16.88 -1.50
N GLU A 122 20.67 18.19 -1.42
CA GLU A 122 21.88 18.89 -1.90
C GLU A 122 23.06 18.72 -0.94
N ASP A 123 22.82 18.44 0.34
CA ASP A 123 23.85 18.22 1.35
C ASP A 123 24.59 16.87 1.20
N LEU A 124 24.10 15.99 0.32
CA LEU A 124 24.73 14.72 -0.01
C LEU A 124 25.49 14.89 -1.32
N GLU A 125 26.78 15.19 -1.24
CA GLU A 125 27.60 15.55 -2.40
C GLU A 125 27.89 14.32 -3.29
N THR A 126 28.24 13.18 -2.67
CA THR A 126 28.63 11.97 -3.39
C THR A 126 27.49 10.97 -3.54
N GLU A 127 27.60 10.11 -4.54
CA GLU A 127 26.62 9.04 -4.73
C GLU A 127 26.69 8.02 -3.59
N GLU A 128 27.87 7.74 -3.03
CA GLU A 128 28.03 6.86 -1.88
C GLU A 128 27.30 7.41 -0.64
N GLN A 129 27.37 8.72 -0.40
CA GLN A 129 26.63 9.39 0.69
C GLN A 129 25.12 9.27 0.48
N ARG A 130 24.63 9.54 -0.74
CA ARG A 130 23.21 9.36 -1.09
C ARG A 130 22.73 7.92 -0.88
N GLN A 131 23.52 6.94 -1.31
CA GLN A 131 23.17 5.53 -1.13
C GLN A 131 23.14 5.14 0.35
N HIS A 132 24.13 5.59 1.13
CA HIS A 132 24.17 5.33 2.58
C HIS A 132 22.94 5.92 3.28
N GLU A 133 22.62 7.20 3.04
CA GLU A 133 21.47 7.86 3.66
C GLU A 133 20.14 7.23 3.23
N ARG A 134 20.03 6.78 1.97
CA ARG A 134 18.86 6.06 1.47
C ARG A 134 18.64 4.75 2.22
N LEU A 135 19.70 4.00 2.51
CA LEU A 135 19.62 2.74 3.27
C LEU A 135 19.23 3.00 4.73
N GLU A 136 19.83 3.98 5.38
CA GLU A 136 19.48 4.39 6.75
C GLU A 136 18.02 4.86 6.83
N THR A 137 17.58 5.68 5.87
CA THR A 137 16.19 6.16 5.75
C THR A 137 15.21 5.01 5.57
N ARG A 138 15.49 4.04 4.67
CA ARG A 138 14.68 2.83 4.51
C ARG A 138 14.57 2.03 5.80
N ARG A 139 15.67 1.86 6.54
CA ARG A 139 15.70 1.13 7.81
C ARG A 139 14.81 1.81 8.85
N ARG A 140 15.02 3.12 9.08
CA ARG A 140 14.21 3.91 10.03
C ARG A 140 12.73 3.89 9.66
N LEU A 141 12.42 4.05 8.37
CA LEU A 141 11.04 3.99 7.88
C LEU A 141 10.42 2.61 8.08
N PHE A 142 11.16 1.53 7.83
CA PHE A 142 10.67 0.17 8.07
C PHE A 142 10.31 -0.07 9.54
N GLU A 143 11.21 0.31 10.45
CA GLU A 143 10.98 0.21 11.90
C GLU A 143 9.76 1.03 12.33
N CYS A 144 9.64 2.26 11.84
CA CYS A 144 8.51 3.13 12.11
C CYS A 144 7.18 2.51 11.64
N LEU A 145 7.13 1.94 10.43
CA LEU A 145 5.95 1.25 9.91
C LEU A 145 5.63 -0.05 10.68
N GLN A 146 6.64 -0.73 11.24
CA GLN A 146 6.44 -1.91 12.08
C GLN A 146 5.85 -1.58 13.45
N GLN A 147 6.18 -0.41 14.01
CA GLN A 147 5.64 0.09 15.27
C GLN A 147 4.22 0.67 15.10
N ASN A 148 3.93 1.28 13.95
CA ASN A 148 2.67 1.97 13.66
C ASN A 148 1.77 1.16 12.70
N ARG A 149 1.38 -0.06 13.10
CA ARG A 149 0.72 -1.04 12.19
C ARG A 149 -0.72 -0.71 11.82
N ASP A 150 -1.42 0.02 12.68
CA ASP A 150 -2.84 0.31 12.49
C ASP A 150 -3.08 1.68 11.88
N GLU A 151 -2.23 2.64 12.23
CA GLU A 151 -2.27 3.99 11.68
C GLU A 151 -0.91 4.66 11.84
N ILE A 152 -0.47 5.39 10.82
CA ILE A 152 0.70 6.26 10.85
C ILE A 152 0.30 7.66 10.38
N THR A 153 0.93 8.69 10.94
CA THR A 153 0.78 10.08 10.46
C THR A 153 1.98 10.49 9.62
N LEU A 154 1.79 11.48 8.74
CA LEU A 154 2.87 12.09 7.97
C LEU A 154 3.94 12.69 8.88
N ALA A 155 3.57 13.30 10.02
CA ALA A 155 4.54 13.79 10.98
C ALA A 155 5.42 12.67 11.55
N THR A 156 4.81 11.53 11.91
CA THR A 156 5.54 10.35 12.40
C THR A 156 6.45 9.75 11.33
N ALA A 157 5.96 9.64 10.09
CA ALA A 157 6.76 9.14 8.98
C ALA A 157 7.92 10.09 8.64
N ALA A 158 7.67 11.40 8.63
CA ALA A 158 8.67 12.43 8.38
C ALA A 158 9.79 12.39 9.43
N ALA A 159 9.43 12.24 10.71
CA ALA A 159 10.40 12.10 11.80
C ALA A 159 11.28 10.85 11.68
N ALA A 160 10.78 9.78 11.06
CA ALA A 160 11.58 8.59 10.76
C ALA A 160 12.46 8.77 9.51
N ILE A 161 11.94 9.46 8.49
CA ILE A 161 12.63 9.67 7.21
C ILE A 161 13.79 10.63 7.38
N TYR A 162 13.53 11.82 7.94
CA TYR A 162 14.53 12.84 8.17
C TYR A 162 14.42 13.40 9.60
N PRO A 163 15.04 12.72 10.59
CA PRO A 163 14.92 13.10 12.00
C PRO A 163 15.47 14.49 12.33
N ALA A 164 16.45 14.98 11.57
CA ALA A 164 17.07 16.28 11.80
C ALA A 164 16.08 17.42 11.54
N GLU A 165 15.39 17.41 10.39
CA GLU A 165 14.41 18.42 10.01
C GLU A 165 13.17 17.78 9.36
N PRO A 166 12.27 17.17 10.16
CA PRO A 166 11.12 16.45 9.63
C PRO A 166 10.21 17.29 8.72
N ASN A 167 10.11 18.59 8.99
CA ASN A 167 9.26 19.53 8.25
C ASN A 167 9.69 19.67 6.77
N ASP A 168 10.95 19.43 6.45
CA ASP A 168 11.45 19.49 5.07
C ASP A 168 10.85 18.36 4.24
N PHE A 169 10.81 17.15 4.80
CA PHE A 169 10.14 16.03 4.16
C PHE A 169 8.62 16.27 4.04
N VAL A 170 7.98 16.84 5.08
CA VAL A 170 6.55 17.18 5.02
C VAL A 170 6.28 18.11 3.84
N THR A 171 7.06 19.19 3.73
CA THR A 171 6.93 20.19 2.65
C THR A 171 7.17 19.54 1.28
N PHE A 172 8.26 18.78 1.14
CA PHE A 172 8.61 18.06 -0.07
C PHE A 172 7.50 17.10 -0.53
N SER A 173 6.92 16.34 0.41
CA SER A 173 5.89 15.34 0.11
C SER A 173 4.54 15.94 -0.30
N GLN A 174 4.33 17.23 -0.03
CA GLN A 174 3.13 17.96 -0.38
C GLN A 174 3.23 18.67 -1.73
N ALA A 175 4.37 18.60 -2.41
CA ALA A 175 4.59 19.23 -3.71
C ALA A 175 3.49 18.86 -4.74
N VAL A 176 3.02 19.88 -5.45
CA VAL A 176 1.99 19.77 -6.49
C VAL A 176 2.64 19.93 -7.86
N ILE A 177 2.42 18.98 -8.75
CA ILE A 177 2.91 18.98 -10.13
C ILE A 177 1.69 18.93 -11.06
N LYS A 178 1.58 19.90 -11.97
CA LYS A 178 0.47 20.00 -12.94
C LYS A 178 -0.92 19.94 -12.31
N GLY A 179 -1.08 20.57 -11.14
CA GLY A 179 -2.36 20.66 -10.43
C GLY A 179 -2.71 19.46 -9.55
N GLU A 180 -1.87 18.42 -9.51
CA GLU A 180 -2.07 17.26 -8.62
C GLU A 180 -0.89 17.09 -7.65
N ARG A 181 -1.15 16.52 -6.47
CA ARG A 181 -0.07 16.13 -5.55
C ARG A 181 0.82 15.08 -6.22
N LYS A 182 2.15 15.29 -6.20
CA LYS A 182 3.13 14.36 -6.78
C LYS A 182 3.00 12.97 -6.15
N TYR A 183 2.93 12.91 -4.82
CA TYR A 183 2.80 11.65 -4.07
C TYR A 183 1.38 11.49 -3.56
N LYS A 184 0.76 10.36 -3.91
CA LYS A 184 -0.65 10.08 -3.63
C LYS A 184 -0.82 9.27 -2.34
N PHE A 185 -0.41 9.85 -1.22
CA PHE A 185 -0.70 9.33 0.12
C PHE A 185 -1.28 10.43 1.02
N ASP A 186 -2.12 10.02 1.96
CA ASP A 186 -2.81 10.93 2.88
C ASP A 186 -1.91 11.32 4.06
N GLY A 187 -2.24 12.41 4.74
CA GLY A 187 -1.51 12.84 5.94
C GLY A 187 -1.59 11.82 7.09
N ARG A 188 -2.48 10.83 7.00
CA ARG A 188 -2.64 9.74 7.96
C ARG A 188 -3.29 8.55 7.25
N PHE A 189 -2.75 7.35 7.44
CA PHE A 189 -3.26 6.13 6.80
C PHE A 189 -2.81 4.88 7.55
N LYS A 190 -3.42 3.74 7.20
CA LYS A 190 -2.99 2.42 7.69
C LYS A 190 -1.89 1.84 6.79
N PRO A 191 -0.68 1.56 7.30
CA PRO A 191 0.36 0.93 6.51
C PRO A 191 -0.01 -0.48 6.03
N ASP A 192 0.38 -0.82 4.81
CA ASP A 192 0.29 -2.18 4.30
C ASP A 192 1.54 -2.98 4.68
N ARG A 193 1.34 -4.00 5.53
CA ARG A 193 2.44 -4.83 6.04
C ARG A 193 3.22 -5.51 4.92
N LYS A 194 2.54 -5.98 3.87
CA LYS A 194 3.19 -6.72 2.77
C LYS A 194 4.09 -5.82 1.94
N THR A 195 3.68 -4.57 1.74
CA THR A 195 4.43 -3.53 1.04
C THR A 195 5.59 -3.03 1.91
N ALA A 196 5.37 -2.81 3.21
CA ALA A 196 6.43 -2.40 4.13
C ALA A 196 7.58 -3.42 4.19
N GLN A 197 7.31 -4.72 4.02
CA GLN A 197 8.35 -5.75 3.93
C GLN A 197 9.36 -5.54 2.79
N ASN A 198 9.03 -4.73 1.78
CA ASN A 198 9.96 -4.41 0.70
C ASN A 198 11.16 -3.57 1.18
N LEU A 199 11.02 -2.85 2.30
CA LEU A 199 12.11 -2.11 2.94
C LEU A 199 13.07 -3.01 3.73
N ARG A 200 12.69 -4.26 3.99
CA ARG A 200 13.52 -5.20 4.74
C ARG A 200 14.73 -5.58 3.90
N ARG A 201 15.90 -5.66 4.55
CA ARG A 201 17.12 -6.21 3.94
C ARG A 201 17.32 -7.68 4.29
N ILE A 202 17.86 -8.40 3.32
CA ILE A 202 18.42 -9.73 3.47
C ILE A 202 19.94 -9.56 3.47
N SER A 203 20.61 -10.09 4.48
CA SER A 203 22.06 -10.05 4.61
C SER A 203 22.59 -11.41 5.02
N GLY A 204 23.76 -11.78 4.51
CA GLY A 204 24.42 -13.04 4.82
C GLY A 204 25.88 -13.07 4.39
N SER A 205 26.62 -14.06 4.87
CA SER A 205 28.01 -14.29 4.49
C SER A 205 28.23 -15.72 3.99
N MET A 206 29.08 -15.85 2.98
CA MET A 206 29.56 -17.11 2.42
C MET A 206 31.08 -17.05 2.33
N GLY A 207 31.76 -17.56 3.36
CA GLY A 207 33.22 -17.40 3.52
C GLY A 207 33.62 -15.94 3.68
N SER A 208 34.49 -15.45 2.79
CA SER A 208 34.94 -14.05 2.74
C SER A 208 33.94 -13.10 2.06
N VAL A 209 32.95 -13.63 1.34
CA VAL A 209 31.98 -12.83 0.60
C VAL A 209 30.78 -12.49 1.50
N ARG A 210 30.44 -11.20 1.59
CA ARG A 210 29.21 -10.72 2.23
C ARG A 210 28.25 -10.20 1.16
N VAL A 211 26.99 -10.58 1.27
CA VAL A 211 25.92 -10.09 0.41
C VAL A 211 24.86 -9.41 1.25
N SER A 212 24.33 -8.30 0.73
CA SER A 212 23.24 -7.59 1.37
C SER A 212 22.42 -6.88 0.30
N PHE A 213 21.11 -7.13 0.26
CA PHE A 213 20.18 -6.59 -0.73
C PHE A 213 18.78 -6.43 -0.12
N ASP A 214 17.94 -5.62 -0.74
CA ASP A 214 16.56 -5.41 -0.28
C ASP A 214 15.70 -6.62 -0.68
N VAL A 215 14.63 -6.90 0.09
CA VAL A 215 13.61 -7.90 -0.30
C VAL A 215 12.97 -7.54 -1.65
N GLU A 216 12.91 -6.25 -1.98
CA GLU A 216 12.43 -5.80 -3.29
C GLU A 216 13.32 -6.29 -4.44
N ASP A 217 14.64 -6.36 -4.25
CA ASP A 217 15.58 -6.85 -5.27
C ASP A 217 15.32 -8.32 -5.62
N VAL A 218 14.84 -9.10 -4.64
CA VAL A 218 14.41 -10.49 -4.88
C VAL A 218 13.07 -10.55 -5.61
N ARG A 219 12.14 -9.65 -5.28
CA ARG A 219 10.80 -9.61 -5.91
C ARG A 219 10.82 -9.10 -7.34
N SER A 220 11.74 -8.18 -7.66
CA SER A 220 11.94 -7.66 -9.02
C SER A 220 12.70 -8.65 -9.92
N GLY A 221 13.29 -9.70 -9.36
CA GLY A 221 14.17 -10.63 -10.08
C GLY A 221 15.59 -10.11 -10.31
N THR A 222 15.97 -9.01 -9.64
CA THR A 222 17.36 -8.51 -9.64
C THR A 222 18.28 -9.50 -8.93
N VAL A 223 17.81 -10.10 -7.83
CA VAL A 223 18.52 -11.14 -7.08
C VAL A 223 17.69 -12.42 -7.07
N GLU A 224 18.28 -13.51 -7.54
CA GLU A 224 17.63 -14.82 -7.61
C GLU A 224 18.51 -15.91 -7.00
N TYR A 225 17.90 -16.89 -6.35
CA TYR A 225 18.60 -18.10 -5.92
C TYR A 225 18.36 -19.21 -6.95
N ASP A 226 19.45 -19.69 -7.54
CA ASP A 226 19.45 -20.82 -8.47
C ASP A 226 19.74 -22.11 -7.70
N ALA A 227 18.71 -22.95 -7.54
CA ALA A 227 18.80 -24.20 -6.80
C ALA A 227 19.65 -25.26 -7.52
N GLN A 228 19.76 -25.22 -8.85
CA GLN A 228 20.57 -26.19 -9.60
C GLN A 228 22.06 -25.91 -9.42
N ARG A 229 22.42 -24.61 -9.43
CA ARG A 229 23.80 -24.16 -9.25
C ARG A 229 24.18 -23.90 -7.80
N ASN A 230 23.20 -23.95 -6.89
CA ASN A 230 23.33 -23.51 -5.50
C ASN A 230 24.01 -22.11 -5.41
N ALA A 231 23.51 -21.16 -6.20
CA ALA A 231 24.15 -19.87 -6.40
C ALA A 231 23.17 -18.71 -6.22
N ILE A 232 23.67 -17.58 -5.73
CA ILE A 232 22.96 -16.31 -5.74
C ILE A 232 23.34 -15.59 -7.04
N ILE A 233 22.36 -15.34 -7.89
CA ILE A 233 22.51 -14.62 -9.16
C ILE A 233 22.06 -13.18 -8.94
N ILE A 234 23.00 -12.24 -9.06
CA ILE A 234 22.72 -10.80 -9.04
C ILE A 234 22.81 -10.28 -10.48
N LYS A 235 21.68 -9.85 -11.02
CA LYS A 235 21.56 -9.36 -12.40
C LYS A 235 21.87 -7.86 -12.45
N GLN A 236 22.26 -7.40 -13.64
CA GLN A 236 22.52 -5.98 -13.93
C GLN A 236 23.56 -5.34 -12.98
N PRO A 237 24.79 -5.89 -12.87
CA PRO A 237 25.85 -5.24 -12.11
C PRO A 237 26.16 -3.87 -12.70
N SER A 238 26.63 -2.94 -11.86
CA SER A 238 27.08 -1.63 -12.32
C SER A 238 28.26 -1.77 -13.29
N ASN A 239 28.44 -0.81 -14.19
CA ASN A 239 29.56 -0.83 -15.16
C ASN A 239 30.92 -0.94 -14.45
N LYS A 240 31.08 -0.25 -13.31
CA LYS A 240 32.27 -0.33 -12.47
C LYS A 240 32.50 -1.75 -11.97
N LEU A 241 31.50 -2.36 -11.32
CA LEU A 241 31.61 -3.71 -10.80
C LEU A 241 31.89 -4.73 -11.91
N LYS A 242 31.27 -4.54 -13.08
CA LYS A 242 31.52 -5.38 -14.25
C LYS A 242 32.98 -5.28 -14.72
N GLN A 243 33.54 -4.07 -14.81
CA GLN A 243 34.94 -3.85 -15.17
C GLN A 243 35.89 -4.47 -14.14
N ASP A 244 35.69 -4.16 -12.87
CA ASP A 244 36.52 -4.67 -11.76
C ASP A 244 36.56 -6.21 -11.75
N ILE A 245 35.41 -6.88 -12.00
CA ILE A 245 35.36 -8.34 -12.11
C ILE A 245 36.15 -8.82 -13.33
N LEU A 246 35.90 -8.26 -14.52
CA LEU A 246 36.52 -8.72 -15.76
C LEU A 246 38.05 -8.56 -15.77
N GLU A 247 38.59 -7.56 -15.09
CA GLU A 247 40.04 -7.38 -14.92
C GLU A 247 40.71 -8.51 -14.12
N HIS A 248 39.94 -9.25 -13.33
CA HIS A 248 40.42 -10.31 -12.45
C HIS A 248 39.89 -11.70 -12.83
N VAL A 249 39.17 -11.82 -13.95
CA VAL A 249 38.84 -13.12 -14.55
C VAL A 249 40.00 -13.50 -15.47
N ASP A 250 40.80 -14.48 -15.05
CA ASP A 250 41.74 -15.14 -15.97
C ASP A 250 40.93 -15.64 -17.18
N THR A 251 41.27 -15.14 -18.36
CA THR A 251 40.64 -15.60 -19.60
C THR A 251 41.00 -17.07 -19.76
N PRO A 252 40.04 -18.01 -19.90
CA PRO A 252 40.39 -19.39 -20.17
C PRO A 252 41.18 -19.42 -21.48
N ALA A 253 42.38 -20.01 -21.48
CA ALA A 253 43.09 -20.33 -22.70
C ALA A 253 42.21 -21.28 -23.54
N ASP A 254 42.14 -20.99 -24.84
CA ASP A 254 41.39 -21.72 -25.87
C ASP A 254 41.52 -23.25 -25.81
#